data_AF-A0A9W6DNX6-F1
#
_entry.id   AF-A0A9W6DNX6-F1
#
_cell.length_a   1.000
_cell.length_b   1.000
_cell.length_c   1.000
_cell.angle_alpha   90.00
_cell.angle_beta   90.00
_cell.angle_gamma   90.00
#
_symmetry.space_group_name_H-M   'P 1'
#
loop_
_entity.id
_entity.type
_entity.pdbx_description
1 polymer ?
#
loop_
_entity_poly.entity_id
_entity_poly.type
_entity_poly.pdbx_seq_one_letter_code
_entity_poly.pdbx_strand_id
1 'polypeptide(L)'
;MAHLSTRNSTSALLAQSGLLSVSGLVMEDALAHFGINIERMRIPFAIYRLLPAEAIYALLACRYEAYKAVVNLESCYNWYKKRFEYLCPREHSGLRRHIRSVKLILGRDFDNRRTPNPAVATGRRIPRSTVSLQANRQSYESYAMPYNEVVMDFHQGVFAAQFFIYEEVAYKAIQRANLHLHSRVTSWLRSGFSREMAKWLAASNEVPFVPSYADTVEELVTAIEENVEGGVETAQEFGLRANFPYC
;
A
#
# COMPACT_ATOMS: atom_id res chain seq x y z
N MET A 1 11.09 -34.04 5.70
CA MET A 1 9.86 -33.49 6.32
C MET A 1 10.16 -32.05 6.69
N ALA A 2 9.80 -31.11 5.81
CA ALA A 2 10.08 -29.70 6.02
C ALA A 2 9.01 -29.11 6.96
N HIS A 3 9.47 -28.49 8.05
CA HIS A 3 8.65 -27.72 8.96
C HIS A 3 7.98 -26.56 8.20
N LEU A 4 6.72 -26.75 7.84
CA LEU A 4 5.78 -25.66 7.59
C LEU A 4 5.56 -24.95 8.93
N SER A 5 6.50 -24.07 9.26
CA SER A 5 6.31 -23.12 10.35
C SER A 5 5.07 -22.29 10.01
N THR A 6 4.13 -22.31 10.95
CA THR A 6 2.88 -21.56 10.99
C THR A 6 3.11 -20.06 10.82
N ARG A 7 3.29 -19.58 9.58
CA ARG A 7 3.17 -18.17 9.21
C ARG A 7 1.69 -17.79 9.12
N ASN A 8 1.05 -17.69 10.28
CA ASN A 8 -0.29 -17.14 10.43
C ASN A 8 -0.30 -15.60 10.51
N SER A 9 0.79 -14.88 10.22
CA SER A 9 0.93 -13.47 10.66
C SER A 9 0.80 -12.37 9.61
N THR A 10 0.84 -12.59 8.30
CA THR A 10 0.70 -11.46 7.33
C THR A 10 -0.69 -11.43 6.68
N SER A 11 -1.18 -12.59 6.25
CA SER A 11 -2.51 -12.73 5.66
C SER A 11 -3.62 -12.43 6.66
N ALA A 12 -3.46 -12.82 7.94
CA ALA A 12 -4.46 -12.58 8.98
C ALA A 12 -4.55 -11.09 9.39
N LEU A 13 -3.43 -10.37 9.40
CA LEU A 13 -3.40 -8.92 9.69
C LEU A 13 -4.01 -8.11 8.55
N LEU A 14 -3.74 -8.47 7.29
CA LEU A 14 -4.41 -7.91 6.12
C LEU A 14 -5.91 -8.30 6.10
N ALA A 15 -6.27 -9.52 6.51
CA ALA A 15 -7.66 -9.96 6.65
C ALA A 15 -8.43 -9.16 7.71
N GLN A 16 -7.86 -8.98 8.90
CA GLN A 16 -8.44 -8.22 10.00
C GLN A 16 -8.59 -6.73 9.66
N SER A 17 -7.78 -6.23 8.73
CA SER A 17 -7.88 -4.88 8.17
C SER A 17 -8.98 -4.73 7.10
N GLY A 18 -9.68 -5.82 6.73
CA GLY A 18 -10.69 -5.84 5.66
C GLY A 18 -10.12 -5.92 4.24
N LEU A 19 -8.82 -6.23 4.07
CA LEU A 19 -8.10 -6.09 2.80
C LEU A 19 -8.05 -7.38 1.94
N LEU A 20 -8.62 -8.50 2.40
CA LEU A 20 -8.58 -9.77 1.64
C LEU A 20 -9.73 -9.98 0.64
N SER A 21 -10.78 -9.15 0.63
CA SER A 21 -11.72 -9.13 -0.49
C SER A 21 -11.28 -8.05 -1.46
N VAL A 22 -10.34 -8.38 -2.35
CA VAL A 22 -9.95 -7.46 -3.43
C VAL A 22 -11.14 -7.36 -4.39
N SER A 23 -11.96 -6.33 -4.22
CA SER A 23 -12.98 -6.01 -5.22
C SER A 23 -12.29 -5.64 -6.54
N GLY A 24 -12.96 -5.86 -7.67
CA GLY A 24 -12.40 -5.50 -8.99
C GLY A 24 -11.95 -4.04 -9.08
N LEU A 25 -12.66 -3.14 -8.40
CA LEU A 25 -12.33 -1.71 -8.34
C LEU A 25 -10.98 -1.44 -7.63
N VAL A 26 -10.75 -2.07 -6.46
CA VAL A 26 -9.48 -1.91 -5.72
C VAL A 26 -8.30 -2.42 -6.54
N MET A 27 -8.51 -3.47 -7.32
CA MET A 27 -7.49 -4.00 -8.22
C MET A 27 -7.18 -3.03 -9.36
N GLU A 28 -8.19 -2.46 -10.01
CA GLU A 28 -8.01 -1.51 -11.11
C GLU A 28 -7.27 -0.25 -10.65
N ASP A 29 -7.63 0.29 -9.49
CA ASP A 29 -6.95 1.46 -8.92
C ASP A 29 -5.46 1.17 -8.61
N ALA A 30 -5.18 0.03 -7.99
CA ALA A 30 -3.80 -0.38 -7.69
C ALA A 30 -2.97 -0.56 -8.97
N LEU A 31 -3.52 -1.24 -9.98
CA LEU A 31 -2.84 -1.41 -11.27
C LEU A 31 -2.60 -0.07 -11.96
N ALA A 32 -3.57 0.85 -11.91
CA ALA A 32 -3.45 2.19 -12.47
C ALA A 32 -2.34 3.01 -11.78
N HIS A 33 -2.23 2.95 -10.44
CA HIS A 33 -1.17 3.64 -9.69
C HIS A 33 0.22 3.23 -10.21
N PHE A 34 0.47 1.94 -10.38
CA PHE A 34 1.77 1.44 -10.86
C PHE A 34 1.91 1.45 -12.40
N GLY A 35 0.95 2.04 -13.13
CA GLY A 35 0.95 2.10 -14.59
C GLY A 35 0.94 0.72 -15.24
N ILE A 36 0.35 -0.28 -14.60
CA ILE A 36 0.27 -1.67 -15.05
C ILE A 36 -0.94 -1.83 -15.97
N ASN A 37 -0.69 -2.33 -17.19
CA ASN A 37 -1.75 -2.55 -18.16
C ASN A 37 -2.39 -3.94 -17.97
N ILE A 38 -3.62 -3.97 -17.45
CA ILE A 38 -4.37 -5.20 -17.19
C ILE A 38 -4.60 -6.05 -18.46
N GLU A 39 -4.78 -5.44 -19.63
CA GLU A 39 -4.99 -6.17 -20.88
C GLU A 39 -3.75 -6.97 -21.29
N ARG A 40 -2.55 -6.45 -20.98
CA ARG A 40 -1.29 -7.17 -21.20
C ARG A 40 -1.09 -8.34 -20.23
N MET A 41 -1.81 -8.33 -19.10
CA MET A 41 -1.83 -9.42 -18.13
C MET A 41 -2.92 -10.46 -18.38
N ARG A 42 -3.89 -10.17 -19.28
CA ARG A 42 -4.91 -11.15 -19.67
C ARG A 42 -4.34 -12.15 -20.66
N ILE A 43 -4.72 -13.41 -20.49
CA ILE A 43 -4.37 -14.48 -21.42
C ILE A 43 -5.10 -14.18 -22.75
N PRO A 44 -4.38 -14.01 -23.88
CA PRO A 44 -5.02 -13.76 -25.16
C PRO A 44 -6.00 -14.89 -25.51
N PHE A 45 -7.19 -14.54 -26.01
CA PHE A 45 -8.25 -15.52 -26.30
C PHE A 45 -7.79 -16.64 -27.24
N ALA A 46 -6.97 -16.31 -28.24
CA ALA A 46 -6.41 -17.25 -29.20
C ALA A 46 -5.40 -18.23 -28.58
N ILE A 47 -4.85 -17.93 -27.40
CA ILE A 47 -4.03 -18.83 -26.59
C ILE A 47 -4.93 -19.61 -25.65
N TYR A 48 -5.84 -18.92 -24.95
CA TYR A 48 -6.76 -19.49 -23.97
C TYR A 48 -7.52 -20.71 -24.49
N ARG A 49 -8.10 -20.63 -25.71
CA ARG A 49 -8.88 -21.72 -26.31
C ARG A 49 -8.10 -23.01 -26.58
N LEU A 50 -6.78 -22.93 -26.61
CA LEU A 50 -5.90 -24.04 -26.98
C LEU A 50 -5.18 -24.61 -25.76
N LEU A 51 -5.27 -23.97 -24.59
CA LEU A 51 -4.60 -24.41 -23.38
C LEU A 51 -5.40 -25.54 -22.70
N PRO A 52 -4.74 -26.60 -22.20
CA PRO A 52 -5.38 -27.55 -21.31
C PRO A 52 -5.77 -26.88 -20.00
N ALA A 53 -6.78 -27.43 -19.32
CA ALA A 53 -7.33 -26.88 -18.08
C ALA A 53 -6.26 -26.65 -17.00
N GLU A 54 -5.29 -27.56 -16.89
CA GLU A 54 -4.17 -27.47 -15.94
C GLU A 54 -3.29 -26.23 -16.19
N ALA A 55 -2.97 -25.93 -17.46
CA ALA A 55 -2.18 -24.76 -17.82
C ALA A 55 -2.97 -23.46 -17.64
N ILE A 56 -4.28 -23.48 -17.93
CA ILE A 56 -5.17 -22.35 -17.65
C ILE A 56 -5.17 -22.06 -16.16
N TYR A 57 -5.37 -23.07 -15.32
CA TYR A 57 -5.40 -22.93 -13.87
C TYR A 57 -4.08 -22.35 -13.35
N ALA A 58 -2.94 -22.88 -13.78
CA ALA A 58 -1.64 -22.41 -13.36
C ALA A 58 -1.38 -20.94 -13.75
N LEU A 59 -1.76 -20.53 -14.97
CA LEU A 59 -1.63 -19.14 -15.41
C LEU A 59 -2.56 -18.19 -14.66
N LEU A 60 -3.78 -18.63 -14.35
CA LEU A 60 -4.72 -17.85 -13.54
C LEU A 60 -4.22 -17.70 -12.10
N ALA A 61 -3.64 -18.75 -11.51
CA ALA A 61 -3.04 -18.69 -10.18
C ALA A 61 -1.84 -17.73 -10.14
N CYS A 62 -0.95 -17.80 -11.14
CA CYS A 62 0.16 -16.87 -11.29
C CYS A 62 -0.32 -15.42 -11.38
N ARG A 63 -1.34 -15.15 -12.21
CA ARG A 63 -1.94 -13.81 -12.33
C ARG A 63 -2.56 -13.34 -11.02
N TYR A 64 -3.25 -14.21 -10.30
CA TYR A 64 -3.89 -13.90 -9.03
C TYR A 64 -2.88 -13.52 -7.95
N GLU A 65 -1.78 -14.27 -7.81
CA GLU A 65 -0.73 -13.95 -6.86
C GLU A 65 -0.03 -12.63 -7.20
N ALA A 66 0.16 -12.35 -8.48
CA ALA A 66 0.68 -11.07 -8.93
C ALA A 66 -0.25 -9.91 -8.54
N TYR A 67 -1.56 -10.06 -8.75
CA TYR A 67 -2.54 -9.05 -8.34
C TYR A 67 -2.56 -8.84 -6.82
N LYS A 68 -2.49 -9.91 -6.04
CA LYS A 68 -2.38 -9.79 -4.57
C LYS A 68 -1.14 -8.99 -4.17
N ALA A 69 0.01 -9.25 -4.79
CA ALA A 69 1.23 -8.51 -4.51
C ALA A 69 1.08 -7.00 -4.82
N VAL A 70 0.50 -6.67 -5.97
CA VAL A 70 0.22 -5.27 -6.36
C VAL A 70 -0.74 -4.58 -5.40
N VAL A 71 -1.81 -5.25 -4.99
CA VAL A 71 -2.80 -4.68 -4.06
C VAL A 71 -2.21 -4.52 -2.65
N ASN A 72 -1.39 -5.45 -2.20
CA ASN A 72 -0.66 -5.32 -0.94
C ASN A 72 0.32 -4.14 -0.99
N LEU A 73 1.00 -3.95 -2.12
CA LEU A 73 1.92 -2.84 -2.32
C LEU A 73 1.18 -1.50 -2.26
N GLU A 74 0.04 -1.39 -2.95
CA GLU A 74 -0.84 -0.21 -2.86
C GLU A 74 -1.31 0.06 -1.43
N SER A 75 -1.67 -1.02 -0.73
CA SER A 75 -2.10 -0.94 0.67
C SER A 75 -0.98 -0.40 1.57
N CYS A 76 0.28 -0.80 1.34
CA CYS A 76 1.44 -0.25 2.05
C CYS A 76 1.60 1.25 1.81
N TYR A 77 1.54 1.71 0.56
CA TYR A 77 1.59 3.16 0.26
C TYR A 77 0.47 3.92 0.97
N ASN A 78 -0.74 3.37 0.99
CA ASN A 78 -1.87 3.99 1.66
C ASN A 78 -1.75 3.95 3.20
N TRP A 79 -1.17 2.89 3.75
CA TRP A 79 -0.87 2.78 5.18
C TRP A 79 0.19 3.82 5.60
N TYR A 80 1.27 3.96 4.81
CA TYR A 80 2.31 4.98 5.02
C TYR A 80 1.75 6.41 5.03
N LYS A 81 0.86 6.73 4.08
CA LYS A 81 0.18 8.04 4.01
C LYS A 81 -0.66 8.33 5.25
N LYS A 82 -1.16 7.30 5.94
CA LYS A 82 -1.98 7.41 7.16
C LYS A 82 -1.15 7.50 8.43
N ARG A 83 0.19 7.47 8.39
CA ARG A 83 1.05 7.46 9.60
C ARG A 83 0.69 8.50 10.65
N PHE A 84 0.28 9.70 10.23
CA PHE A 84 -0.12 10.77 11.13
C PHE A 84 -1.40 10.43 11.92
N GLU A 85 -2.34 9.67 11.34
CA GLU A 85 -3.56 9.23 12.03
C GLU A 85 -3.25 8.33 13.22
N TYR A 86 -2.14 7.58 13.15
CA TYR A 86 -1.69 6.66 14.21
C TYR A 86 -0.97 7.35 15.36
N LEU A 87 -0.74 8.67 15.27
CA LEU A 87 -0.34 9.49 16.42
C LEU A 87 -1.45 9.55 17.49
N CYS A 88 -2.70 9.20 17.15
CA CYS A 88 -3.81 9.15 18.09
C CYS A 88 -4.20 7.69 18.42
N PRO A 89 -4.31 7.32 19.71
CA PRO A 89 -4.78 6.00 20.11
C PRO A 89 -6.17 5.70 19.57
N ARG A 90 -6.43 4.44 19.20
CA ARG A 90 -7.70 4.01 18.59
C ARG A 90 -8.89 4.20 19.53
N GLU A 91 -8.66 4.06 20.82
CA GLU A 91 -9.66 4.16 21.89
C GLU A 91 -9.89 5.62 22.32
N HIS A 92 -9.11 6.57 21.81
CA HIS A 92 -9.22 7.96 22.19
C HIS A 92 -10.53 8.58 21.67
N SER A 93 -11.30 9.22 22.56
CA SER A 93 -12.60 9.84 22.22
C SER A 93 -12.50 10.92 21.13
N GLY A 94 -11.32 11.51 20.97
CA GLY A 94 -10.99 12.51 19.94
C GLY A 94 -10.49 11.97 18.60
N LEU A 95 -10.37 10.64 18.40
CA LEU A 95 -9.73 10.05 17.20
C LEU A 95 -10.31 10.60 15.88
N ARG A 96 -11.63 10.66 15.76
CA ARG A 96 -12.28 11.18 14.53
C ARG A 96 -11.92 12.64 14.24
N ARG A 97 -11.78 13.47 15.29
CA ARG A 97 -11.39 14.88 15.15
C ARG A 97 -9.91 14.99 14.77
N HIS A 98 -9.05 14.15 15.34
CA HIS A 98 -7.64 14.06 14.97
C HIS A 98 -7.47 13.69 13.49
N ILE A 99 -8.09 12.60 13.05
CA ILE A 99 -8.04 12.15 11.65
C ILE A 99 -8.52 13.25 10.69
N ARG A 100 -9.63 13.91 10.99
CA ARG A 100 -10.13 15.03 10.17
C ARG A 100 -9.14 16.19 10.12
N SER A 101 -8.52 16.53 11.26
CA SER A 101 -7.53 17.62 11.33
C SER A 101 -6.29 17.31 10.50
N VAL A 102 -5.76 16.08 10.60
CA VAL A 102 -4.64 15.60 9.78
C VAL A 102 -4.96 15.71 8.29
N LYS A 103 -6.12 15.21 7.86
CA LYS A 103 -6.56 15.32 6.45
C LYS A 103 -6.65 16.77 5.98
N LEU A 104 -7.23 17.62 6.82
CA LEU A 104 -7.44 19.04 6.54
C LEU A 104 -6.11 19.78 6.37
N ILE A 105 -5.15 19.55 7.27
CA ILE A 105 -3.83 20.16 7.28
C ILE A 105 -3.00 19.70 6.08
N LEU A 106 -3.00 18.39 5.80
CA LEU A 106 -2.18 17.82 4.72
C LEU A 106 -2.81 18.01 3.33
N GLY A 107 -4.05 18.50 3.23
CA GLY A 107 -4.77 18.70 1.97
C GLY A 107 -5.00 17.40 1.20
N ARG A 108 -5.18 16.27 1.90
CA ARG A 108 -5.35 14.94 1.31
C ARG A 108 -6.68 14.34 1.74
N ASP A 109 -7.58 14.10 0.78
CA ASP A 109 -8.57 13.04 0.93
C ASP A 109 -7.93 11.71 0.51
N PHE A 110 -8.18 10.66 1.28
CA PHE A 110 -7.49 9.36 1.12
C PHE A 110 -7.86 8.61 -0.17
N ASP A 111 -8.80 9.12 -0.95
CA ASP A 111 -9.18 8.58 -2.27
C ASP A 111 -8.25 9.07 -3.40
N ASN A 112 -6.99 9.43 -3.07
CA ASN A 112 -5.96 9.94 -4.01
C ASN A 112 -6.37 11.17 -4.85
N ARG A 113 -7.53 11.78 -4.60
CA ARG A 113 -7.88 13.08 -5.17
C ARG A 113 -7.20 14.14 -4.32
N ARG A 114 -6.24 14.85 -4.91
CA ARG A 114 -5.91 16.21 -4.46
C ARG A 114 -7.15 17.04 -4.69
N THR A 115 -8.10 17.01 -3.76
CA THR A 115 -9.08 18.07 -3.60
C THR A 115 -8.39 19.08 -2.72
N PRO A 116 -7.88 20.19 -3.29
CA PRO A 116 -7.39 21.27 -2.46
C PRO A 116 -8.52 21.62 -1.49
N ASN A 117 -8.24 21.59 -0.20
CA ASN A 117 -9.14 22.17 0.76
C ASN A 117 -9.42 23.61 0.29
N PRO A 118 -10.68 24.04 0.09
CA PRO A 118 -11.00 25.33 -0.52
C PRO A 118 -10.28 26.51 0.16
N ALA A 119 -10.01 26.40 1.47
CA ALA A 119 -9.20 27.36 2.20
C ALA A 119 -7.74 27.40 1.71
N VAL A 120 -7.06 26.25 1.65
CA VAL A 120 -5.66 26.15 1.20
C VAL A 120 -5.51 26.54 -0.29
N ALA A 121 -6.47 26.16 -1.14
CA ALA A 121 -6.48 26.55 -2.56
C ALA A 121 -6.67 28.06 -2.79
N THR A 122 -7.29 28.77 -1.84
CA THR A 122 -7.50 30.21 -1.90
C THR A 122 -6.43 31.00 -1.14
N GLY A 123 -5.35 30.34 -0.68
CA GLY A 123 -4.28 30.95 0.12
C GLY A 123 -4.71 31.30 1.55
N ARG A 124 -5.88 30.82 1.99
CA ARG A 124 -6.43 31.07 3.31
C ARG A 124 -5.99 29.97 4.28
N ARG A 125 -5.38 30.37 5.40
CA ARG A 125 -5.00 29.44 6.46
C ARG A 125 -6.23 28.78 7.10
N ILE A 126 -6.04 27.57 7.61
CA ILE A 126 -7.04 26.78 8.31
C ILE A 126 -7.30 27.41 9.69
N PRO A 127 -8.56 27.68 10.07
CA PRO A 127 -8.85 28.22 11.39
C PRO A 127 -8.39 27.31 12.52
N ARG A 128 -7.61 27.85 13.47
CA ARG A 128 -7.06 27.08 14.61
C ARG A 128 -8.14 26.33 15.39
N SER A 129 -9.33 26.92 15.52
CA SER A 129 -10.49 26.32 16.21
C SER A 129 -11.01 25.03 15.58
N THR A 130 -10.68 24.76 14.31
CA THR A 130 -11.09 23.54 13.59
C THR A 130 -10.08 22.40 13.70
N VAL A 131 -8.88 22.68 14.23
CA VAL A 131 -7.78 21.74 14.38
C VAL A 131 -7.79 21.14 15.78
N SER A 132 -7.80 19.82 15.86
CA SER A 132 -7.74 19.07 17.12
C SER A 132 -6.81 17.88 16.93
N LEU A 133 -5.58 18.01 17.39
CA LEU A 133 -4.53 17.00 17.20
C LEU A 133 -4.17 16.30 18.51
N GLN A 134 -3.70 15.06 18.38
CA GLN A 134 -3.23 14.17 19.43
C GLN A 134 -1.85 13.67 19.01
N ALA A 135 -1.00 13.39 20.00
CA ALA A 135 0.31 12.82 19.78
C ALA A 135 0.61 11.84 20.90
N ASN A 136 0.74 10.57 20.54
CA ASN A 136 1.00 9.48 21.47
C ASN A 136 2.05 8.55 20.85
N ARG A 137 3.24 8.52 21.47
CA ARG A 137 4.37 7.72 21.00
C ARG A 137 4.06 6.23 20.96
N GLN A 138 3.43 5.70 22.00
CA GLN A 138 3.13 4.27 22.10
C GLN A 138 2.17 3.81 20.99
N SER A 139 1.15 4.61 20.68
CA SER A 139 0.22 4.37 19.56
C SER A 139 0.95 4.36 18.22
N TYR A 140 1.86 5.33 18.02
CA TYR A 140 2.67 5.40 16.81
C TYR A 140 3.60 4.18 16.67
N GLU A 141 4.34 3.84 17.72
CA GLU A 141 5.27 2.69 17.69
C GLU A 141 4.52 1.36 17.48
N SER A 142 3.31 1.23 18.02
CA SER A 142 2.45 0.04 17.85
C SER A 142 1.97 -0.16 16.41
N TYR A 143 1.85 0.90 15.60
CA TYR A 143 1.59 0.75 14.15
C TYR A 143 2.90 0.61 13.35
N ALA A 144 3.96 1.31 13.75
CA ALA A 144 5.20 1.37 12.99
C ALA A 144 5.87 0.01 12.84
N MET A 145 5.85 -0.80 13.90
CA MET A 145 6.44 -2.13 13.91
C MET A 145 5.83 -3.07 12.87
N PRO A 146 4.51 -3.37 12.87
CA PRO A 146 3.91 -4.26 11.87
C PRO A 146 3.97 -3.67 10.45
N TYR A 147 3.92 -2.34 10.28
CA TYR A 147 4.14 -1.73 8.96
C TYR A 147 5.54 -2.04 8.43
N ASN A 148 6.58 -1.80 9.24
CA ASN A 148 7.96 -1.98 8.83
C ASN A 148 8.30 -3.46 8.56
N GLU A 149 7.64 -4.40 9.25
CA GLU A 149 7.73 -5.83 8.93
C GLU A 149 7.23 -6.13 7.51
N VAL A 150 6.09 -5.55 7.10
CA VAL A 150 5.57 -5.74 5.74
C VAL A 150 6.47 -5.09 4.68
N VAL A 151 7.02 -3.91 4.96
CA VAL A 151 8.02 -3.27 4.06
C VAL A 151 9.28 -4.13 3.93
N MET A 152 9.73 -4.72 5.04
CA MET A 152 10.85 -5.66 5.02
C MET A 152 10.57 -6.86 4.10
N ASP A 153 9.36 -7.43 4.18
CA ASP A 153 8.94 -8.54 3.30
C ASP A 153 8.96 -8.14 1.81
N PHE A 154 8.59 -6.89 1.48
CA PHE A 154 8.73 -6.37 0.12
C PHE A 154 10.18 -6.22 -0.31
N HIS A 155 11.04 -5.61 0.51
CA HIS A 155 12.46 -5.41 0.20
C HIS A 155 13.24 -6.72 0.11
N GLN A 156 12.87 -7.73 0.91
CA GLN A 156 13.44 -9.08 0.83
C GLN A 156 12.88 -9.90 -0.33
N GLY A 157 11.89 -9.37 -1.07
CA GLY A 157 11.30 -10.04 -2.21
C GLY A 157 10.43 -11.25 -1.84
N VAL A 158 9.85 -11.30 -0.64
CA VAL A 158 8.97 -12.42 -0.21
C VAL A 158 7.79 -12.58 -1.17
N PHE A 159 7.15 -11.46 -1.54
CA PHE A 159 6.05 -11.45 -2.51
C PHE A 159 6.54 -11.80 -3.94
N ALA A 160 7.75 -11.37 -4.30
CA ALA A 160 8.36 -11.69 -5.59
C ALA A 160 8.68 -13.19 -5.69
N ALA A 161 9.22 -13.79 -4.65
CA ALA A 161 9.50 -15.23 -4.58
C ALA A 161 8.21 -16.05 -4.73
N GLN A 162 7.13 -15.64 -4.05
CA GLN A 162 5.83 -16.28 -4.21
C GLN A 162 5.32 -16.19 -5.65
N PHE A 163 5.42 -15.02 -6.27
CA PHE A 163 5.10 -14.85 -7.69
C PHE A 163 5.92 -15.77 -8.61
N PHE A 164 7.24 -15.84 -8.44
CA PHE A 164 8.12 -16.66 -9.28
C PHE A 164 7.87 -18.17 -9.15
N ILE A 165 7.45 -18.64 -7.97
CA ILE A 165 7.02 -20.04 -7.79
C ILE A 165 5.83 -20.36 -8.72
N TYR A 166 4.82 -19.49 -8.77
CA TYR A 166 3.67 -19.71 -9.64
C TYR A 166 3.98 -19.49 -11.12
N GLU A 167 4.92 -18.60 -11.45
CA GLU A 167 5.43 -18.48 -12.82
C GLU A 167 6.10 -19.78 -13.28
N GLU A 168 6.90 -20.42 -12.41
CA GLU A 168 7.54 -21.71 -12.70
C GLU A 168 6.51 -22.85 -12.86
N VAL A 169 5.50 -22.91 -11.98
CA VAL A 169 4.39 -23.89 -12.10
C VAL A 169 3.66 -23.71 -13.42
N ALA A 170 3.36 -22.46 -13.79
CA ALA A 170 2.71 -22.15 -15.05
C ALA A 170 3.58 -22.58 -16.25
N TYR A 171 4.88 -22.26 -16.21
CA TYR A 171 5.83 -22.64 -17.25
C TYR A 171 5.90 -24.17 -17.45
N LYS A 172 5.98 -24.94 -16.35
CA LYS A 172 5.98 -26.42 -16.40
C LYS A 172 4.68 -26.98 -16.99
N ALA A 173 3.53 -26.40 -16.63
CA ALA A 173 2.23 -26.82 -17.20
C ALA A 173 2.16 -26.55 -18.71
N ILE A 174 2.69 -25.40 -19.17
CA ILE A 174 2.73 -25.04 -20.59
C ILE A 174 3.68 -25.94 -21.38
N GLN A 175 4.84 -26.29 -20.83
CA GLN A 175 5.79 -27.18 -21.49
C GLN A 175 5.18 -28.55 -21.80
N ARG A 176 4.34 -29.08 -20.90
CA ARG A 176 3.63 -30.34 -21.10
C ARG A 176 2.52 -30.24 -22.15
N ALA A 177 2.00 -29.04 -22.40
CA ALA A 177 0.76 -28.84 -23.15
C ALA A 177 0.89 -28.88 -24.69
N ASN A 178 2.08 -28.63 -25.28
CA ASN A 178 2.49 -28.77 -26.71
C ASN A 178 3.51 -27.67 -27.13
N LEU A 179 4.57 -28.02 -27.87
CA LEU A 179 5.63 -27.11 -28.37
C LEU A 179 5.11 -25.91 -29.19
N HIS A 180 4.07 -26.10 -30.01
CA HIS A 180 3.52 -25.01 -30.84
C HIS A 180 2.75 -23.96 -30.03
N LEU A 181 2.17 -24.36 -28.89
CA LEU A 181 1.54 -23.45 -27.95
C LEU A 181 2.55 -22.81 -27.02
N HIS A 182 3.61 -23.55 -26.68
CA HIS A 182 4.70 -23.07 -25.85
C HIS A 182 5.29 -21.76 -26.40
N SER A 183 5.63 -21.66 -27.68
CA SER A 183 6.21 -20.43 -28.25
C SER A 183 5.29 -19.20 -28.11
N ARG A 184 3.98 -19.37 -28.37
CA ARG A 184 2.99 -18.29 -28.26
C ARG A 184 2.78 -17.85 -26.81
N VAL A 185 2.69 -18.82 -25.90
CA VAL A 185 2.50 -18.55 -24.47
C VAL A 185 3.75 -17.91 -23.88
N THR A 186 4.94 -18.44 -24.17
CA THR A 186 6.22 -17.86 -23.73
C THR A 186 6.42 -16.45 -24.29
N SER A 187 6.03 -16.21 -25.56
CA SER A 187 6.07 -14.86 -26.13
C SER A 187 5.17 -13.90 -25.37
N TRP A 188 3.92 -14.28 -25.08
CA TRP A 188 3.01 -13.45 -24.29
C TRP A 188 3.51 -13.23 -22.85
N LEU A 189 3.99 -14.29 -22.17
CA LEU A 189 4.56 -14.20 -20.84
C LEU A 189 5.70 -13.18 -20.80
N ARG A 190 6.71 -13.34 -21.67
CA ARG A 190 7.90 -12.47 -21.67
C ARG A 190 7.62 -11.05 -22.13
N SER A 191 6.81 -10.88 -23.18
CA SER A 191 6.61 -9.56 -23.82
C SER A 191 5.46 -8.77 -23.22
N GLY A 192 4.46 -9.42 -22.63
CA GLY A 192 3.30 -8.81 -22.01
C GLY A 192 3.39 -8.89 -20.50
N PHE A 193 3.13 -10.08 -19.97
CA PHE A 193 2.93 -10.31 -18.54
C PHE A 193 4.15 -9.92 -17.69
N SER A 194 5.31 -10.53 -17.90
CA SER A 194 6.52 -10.30 -17.09
C SER A 194 7.02 -8.85 -17.21
N ARG A 195 6.83 -8.18 -18.36
CA ARG A 195 7.17 -6.76 -18.51
C ARG A 195 6.29 -5.86 -17.64
N GLU A 196 4.99 -6.14 -17.60
CA GLU A 196 4.10 -5.42 -16.69
C GLU A 196 4.43 -5.77 -15.22
N MET A 197 4.86 -7.00 -14.94
CA MET A 197 5.29 -7.41 -13.60
C MET A 197 6.60 -6.79 -13.13
N ALA A 198 7.52 -6.45 -14.04
CA ALA A 198 8.72 -5.71 -13.70
C ALA A 198 8.41 -4.33 -13.09
N LYS A 199 7.26 -3.71 -13.41
CA LYS A 199 6.88 -2.40 -12.88
C LYS A 199 6.60 -2.44 -11.38
N TRP A 200 5.85 -3.45 -10.90
CA TRP A 200 5.59 -3.56 -9.46
C TRP A 200 6.83 -4.04 -8.70
N LEU A 201 7.68 -4.88 -9.30
CA LEU A 201 8.96 -5.30 -8.71
C LEU A 201 9.92 -4.11 -8.52
N ALA A 202 9.91 -3.15 -9.44
CA ALA A 202 10.64 -1.90 -9.25
C ALA A 202 10.03 -1.11 -8.08
N ALA A 203 8.71 -0.92 -8.10
CA ALA A 203 8.00 -0.14 -7.07
C ALA A 203 8.04 -0.78 -5.66
N SER A 204 8.24 -2.10 -5.54
CA SER A 204 8.33 -2.78 -4.24
C SER A 204 9.58 -2.42 -3.47
N ASN A 205 10.67 -2.05 -4.16
CA ASN A 205 11.91 -1.59 -3.52
C ASN A 205 11.87 -0.11 -3.13
N GLU A 206 10.83 0.62 -3.56
CA GLU A 206 10.67 2.05 -3.30
C GLU A 206 9.75 2.33 -2.11
N VAL A 207 9.20 1.28 -1.48
CA VAL A 207 8.30 1.44 -0.33
C VAL A 207 9.10 1.95 0.87
N PRO A 208 8.80 3.14 1.38
CA PRO A 208 9.56 3.68 2.50
C PRO A 208 9.22 2.94 3.80
N PHE A 209 10.24 2.69 4.62
CA PHE A 209 10.01 2.47 6.05
C PHE A 209 9.35 3.70 6.67
N VAL A 210 8.55 3.52 7.71
CA VAL A 210 7.97 4.69 8.38
C VAL A 210 9.05 5.50 9.11
N PRO A 211 8.95 6.84 9.11
CA PRO A 211 9.87 7.68 9.86
C PRO A 211 9.76 7.40 11.35
N SER A 212 10.74 7.88 12.12
CA SER A 212 10.64 7.82 13.57
C SER A 212 9.43 8.64 14.07
N TYR A 213 9.02 8.40 15.32
CA TYR A 213 7.98 9.22 15.96
C TYR A 213 8.35 10.71 15.93
N ALA A 214 9.61 11.03 16.22
CA ALA A 214 10.09 12.42 16.27
C ALA A 214 10.00 13.08 14.88
N ASP A 215 10.50 12.41 13.84
CA ASP A 215 10.46 12.94 12.46
C ASP A 215 9.01 13.13 11.98
N THR A 216 8.12 12.20 12.33
CA THR A 216 6.70 12.31 11.94
C THR A 216 6.00 13.45 12.67
N VAL A 217 6.33 13.68 13.95
CA VAL A 217 5.83 14.83 14.70
C VAL A 217 6.36 16.12 14.09
N GLU A 218 7.65 16.21 13.76
CA GLU A 218 8.28 17.38 13.15
C GLU A 218 7.70 17.70 11.76
N GLU A 219 7.45 16.68 10.94
CA GLU A 219 6.78 16.85 9.65
C GLU A 219 5.36 17.42 9.82
N LEU A 220 4.63 16.95 10.83
CA LEU A 220 3.29 17.47 11.14
C LEU A 220 3.35 18.89 11.73
N VAL A 221 4.35 19.21 12.56
CA VAL A 221 4.63 20.56 13.08
C VAL A 221 4.85 21.53 11.92
N THR A 222 5.68 21.15 10.95
CA THR A 222 5.94 21.95 9.74
C THR A 222 4.65 22.20 8.97
N ALA A 223 3.85 21.14 8.75
CA ALA A 223 2.58 21.27 8.05
C ALA A 223 1.57 22.17 8.79
N ILE A 224 1.56 22.15 10.14
CA ILE A 224 0.73 23.06 10.94
C ILE A 224 1.18 24.51 10.77
N GLU A 225 2.49 24.77 10.84
CA GLU A 225 3.05 26.12 10.73
C GLU A 225 2.68 26.80 9.41
N GLU A 226 2.75 26.04 8.32
CA GLU A 226 2.43 26.50 6.97
C GLU A 226 0.93 26.73 6.77
N ASN A 227 0.09 25.82 7.29
CA ASN A 227 -1.32 25.73 6.86
C ASN A 227 -2.34 26.26 7.88
N VAL A 228 -1.99 26.45 9.16
CA VAL A 228 -2.93 26.82 10.24
C VAL A 228 -2.76 28.27 10.67
N GLU A 229 -3.86 28.93 11.05
CA GLU A 229 -3.86 30.27 11.66
C GLU A 229 -3.07 30.29 12.97
N GLY A 230 -2.23 31.31 13.17
CA GLY A 230 -1.28 31.32 14.29
C GLY A 230 -0.30 30.14 14.21
N GLY A 231 0.21 29.90 13.00
CA GLY A 231 0.90 28.65 12.64
C GLY A 231 2.08 28.33 13.56
N VAL A 232 2.96 29.31 13.81
CA VAL A 232 4.12 29.13 14.70
C VAL A 232 3.67 28.79 16.11
N GLU A 233 2.73 29.54 16.70
CA GLU A 233 2.29 29.27 18.08
C GLU A 233 1.57 27.92 18.19
N THR A 234 0.76 27.58 17.19
CA THR A 234 0.00 26.32 17.16
C THR A 234 0.91 25.12 16.97
N ALA A 235 1.93 25.24 16.12
CA ALA A 235 2.93 24.21 15.88
C ALA A 235 3.81 23.99 17.12
N GLN A 236 4.21 25.06 17.82
CA GLN A 236 4.93 24.98 19.09
C GLN A 236 4.10 24.30 20.20
N GLU A 237 2.82 24.68 20.36
CA GLU A 237 1.93 24.04 21.34
C GLU A 237 1.81 22.52 21.05
N PHE A 238 1.58 22.15 19.79
CA PHE A 238 1.49 20.75 19.40
C PHE A 238 2.80 19.99 19.67
N GLY A 239 3.94 20.55 19.23
CA GLY A 239 5.25 19.93 19.39
C GLY A 239 5.67 19.75 20.85
N LEU A 240 5.36 20.72 21.72
CA LEU A 240 5.59 20.61 23.16
C LEU A 240 4.79 19.47 23.77
N ARG A 241 3.47 19.39 23.50
CA ARG A 241 2.64 18.29 24.02
C ARG A 241 3.06 16.92 23.48
N ALA A 242 3.51 16.87 22.23
CA ALA A 242 3.95 15.63 21.58
C ALA A 242 5.25 15.06 22.17
N ASN A 243 6.14 15.94 22.63
CA ASN A 243 7.43 15.56 23.21
C ASN A 243 7.39 15.50 24.75
N PHE A 244 6.50 16.25 25.39
CA PHE A 244 6.36 16.40 26.84
C PHE A 244 4.88 16.36 27.26
N PRO A 245 4.25 15.17 27.26
CA PRO A 245 2.81 15.02 27.52
C PRO A 245 2.36 15.33 28.96
N TYR A 246 3.27 15.73 29.86
CA TYR A 246 3.02 16.02 31.28
C TYR A 246 3.35 17.46 31.69
N CYS A 247 3.49 18.39 30.74
CA CYS A 247 3.66 19.81 31.01
C CYS A 247 2.34 20.58 30.88
#